data_AF-A0A6L4WRR0-F1
#
_entry.id   AF-A0A6L4WRR0-F1
#
_cell.length_a   1.000
_cell.length_b   1.000
_cell.length_c   1.000
_cell.angle_alpha   90.00
_cell.angle_beta   90.00
_cell.angle_gamma   90.00
#
_symmetry.space_group_name_H-M   'P 1'
#
loop_
_entity.id
_entity.type
_entity.pdbx_description
1 polymer ?
#
loop_
_entity_poly.entity_id
_entity_poly.type
_entity_poly.pdbx_seq_one_letter_code
_entity_poly.pdbx_strand_id
1 'polypeptide(L)'
;MIKTTHEISNEDGYIKYNFFEIHPDLESIIADDYFTYASKDFKKQELCESLYKKNFYDKYDEASYKEVYEKYINNENFKAKAMFIYSVVDFDKYTKFVESNAEIANPNELTLNYSVLDSAGVKIDIYNLSIVDISFVF
;
A
#
# COMPACT_ATOMS: atom_id res chain seq x y z
N MET A 1 1.31 -0.44 -17.69
CA MET A 1 1.16 0.35 -16.45
C MET A 1 -0.04 1.27 -16.59
N ILE A 2 -1.00 1.16 -15.68
CA ILE A 2 -2.10 2.10 -15.50
C ILE A 2 -1.55 3.27 -14.68
N LYS A 3 -1.73 4.50 -15.16
CA LYS A 3 -1.21 5.71 -14.51
C LYS A 3 -2.36 6.60 -14.09
N THR A 4 -2.37 7.02 -12.83
CA THR A 4 -3.43 7.90 -12.32
C THR A 4 -2.85 9.00 -11.45
N THR A 5 -3.46 10.18 -11.55
CA THR A 5 -3.09 11.35 -10.77
C THR A 5 -4.32 11.91 -10.08
N HIS A 6 -4.24 12.18 -8.77
CA HIS A 6 -5.35 12.72 -7.99
C HIS A 6 -4.87 13.78 -7.02
N GLU A 7 -5.62 14.87 -6.85
CA GLU A 7 -5.26 15.93 -5.91
C GLU A 7 -5.34 15.41 -4.46
N ILE A 8 -4.29 15.69 -3.69
CA ILE A 8 -4.19 15.40 -2.25
C ILE A 8 -4.60 16.63 -1.44
N SER A 9 -3.99 17.77 -1.79
CA SER A 9 -4.16 19.04 -1.10
C SER A 9 -3.89 20.20 -2.03
N ASN A 10 -4.50 21.35 -1.70
CA ASN A 10 -4.30 22.63 -2.35
C ASN A 10 -4.24 23.69 -1.25
N GLU A 11 -3.03 24.11 -0.91
CA GLU A 11 -2.74 25.04 0.19
C GLU A 11 -2.01 26.24 -0.38
N ASP A 12 -2.61 27.43 -0.28
CA ASP A 12 -2.03 28.70 -0.73
C ASP A 12 -1.49 28.68 -2.19
N GLY A 13 -2.13 27.91 -3.07
CA GLY A 13 -1.76 27.76 -4.49
C GLY A 13 -0.70 26.69 -4.76
N TYR A 14 -0.18 26.02 -3.72
CA TYR A 14 0.67 24.85 -3.85
C TYR A 14 -0.19 23.57 -3.80
N ILE A 15 -0.16 22.80 -4.88
CA ILE A 15 -1.01 21.61 -5.05
C ILE A 15 -0.14 20.38 -4.98
N LYS A 16 -0.53 19.40 -4.17
CA LYS A 16 0.07 18.07 -4.13
C LYS A 16 -0.86 17.06 -4.78
N TYR A 17 -0.28 16.10 -5.50
CA TYR A 17 -1.01 15.03 -6.15
C TYR A 17 -0.44 13.66 -5.79
N ASN A 18 -1.33 12.70 -5.60
CA ASN A 18 -1.01 11.30 -5.61
C ASN A 18 -0.72 10.90 -7.05
N PHE A 19 0.36 10.18 -7.28
CA PHE A 19 0.66 9.60 -8.58
C PHE A 19 0.92 8.12 -8.42
N PHE A 20 0.08 7.31 -9.06
CA PHE A 20 0.18 5.86 -9.03
C PHE A 20 0.56 5.33 -10.41
N GLU A 21 1.46 4.36 -10.43
CA GLU A 21 1.75 3.54 -11.61
C GLU A 21 1.55 2.07 -11.23
N ILE A 22 0.50 1.45 -11.76
CA ILE A 22 0.04 0.12 -11.36
C ILE A 22 0.18 -0.84 -12.53
N HIS A 23 0.75 -2.01 -12.29
CA HIS A 23 0.77 -3.08 -13.29
C HIS A 23 -0.67 -3.51 -13.62
N PRO A 24 -1.07 -3.65 -14.91
CA PRO A 24 -2.45 -3.99 -15.27
C PRO A 24 -3.00 -5.22 -14.55
N ASP A 25 -2.17 -6.26 -14.38
CA ASP A 25 -2.58 -7.50 -13.70
C ASP A 25 -2.89 -7.31 -12.20
N LEU A 26 -2.46 -6.19 -11.60
CA LEU A 26 -2.81 -5.82 -10.23
C LEU A 26 -4.08 -4.97 -10.14
N GLU A 27 -4.63 -4.47 -11.25
CA GLU A 27 -5.83 -3.60 -11.24
C GLU A 27 -6.99 -4.25 -10.47
N SER A 28 -7.16 -5.56 -10.63
CA SER A 28 -8.23 -6.33 -9.99
C SER A 28 -8.16 -6.36 -8.46
N ILE A 29 -7.01 -6.06 -7.84
CA ILE A 29 -6.83 -6.05 -6.38
C ILE A 29 -6.82 -4.65 -5.77
N ILE A 30 -6.84 -3.59 -6.60
CA ILE A 30 -6.80 -2.21 -6.10
C ILE A 30 -8.16 -1.83 -5.50
N ALA A 31 -8.13 -1.20 -4.33
CA ALA A 31 -9.31 -0.66 -3.66
C ALA A 31 -9.91 0.50 -4.47
N ASP A 32 -11.24 0.62 -4.54
CA ASP A 32 -11.89 1.59 -5.42
C ASP A 32 -11.58 3.05 -5.06
N ASP A 33 -11.27 3.32 -3.79
CA ASP A 33 -10.96 4.63 -3.22
C ASP A 33 -9.45 4.82 -2.92
N TYR A 34 -8.57 3.99 -3.48
CA TYR A 34 -7.11 4.06 -3.25
C TYR A 34 -6.53 5.45 -3.48
N PHE A 35 -7.10 6.21 -4.43
CA PHE A 35 -6.67 7.54 -4.79
C PHE A 35 -6.87 8.58 -3.67
N THR A 36 -7.70 8.27 -2.66
CA THR A 36 -7.92 9.13 -1.50
C THR A 36 -6.78 9.08 -0.49
N TYR A 37 -5.83 8.14 -0.60
CA TYR A 37 -4.70 8.03 0.32
C TYR A 37 -3.99 9.37 0.53
N ALA A 38 -3.59 9.67 1.77
CA ALA A 38 -2.96 10.93 2.18
C ALA A 38 -3.78 12.22 1.96
N SER A 39 -4.98 12.15 1.37
CA SER A 39 -5.89 13.29 1.24
C SER A 39 -6.80 13.45 2.46
N LYS A 40 -7.47 14.60 2.55
CA LYS A 40 -8.51 14.86 3.56
C LYS A 40 -9.71 13.90 3.48
N ASP A 41 -9.91 13.27 2.32
CA ASP A 41 -11.02 12.35 2.06
C ASP A 41 -10.68 10.90 2.40
N PHE A 42 -9.45 10.64 2.88
CA PHE A 42 -9.03 9.32 3.34
C PHE A 42 -9.80 8.89 4.60
N LYS A 43 -10.50 7.75 4.52
CA LYS A 43 -11.35 7.24 5.62
C LYS A 43 -11.00 5.85 6.11
N LYS A 44 -9.96 5.23 5.55
CA LYS A 44 -9.61 3.83 5.83
C LYS A 44 -8.57 3.65 6.95
N GLN A 45 -8.32 4.68 7.76
CA GLN A 45 -7.33 4.61 8.85
C GLN A 45 -7.62 3.45 9.81
N GLU A 46 -8.85 3.38 10.34
CA GLU A 46 -9.25 2.33 11.28
C GLU A 46 -9.18 0.93 10.64
N LEU A 47 -9.57 0.81 9.37
CA LEU A 47 -9.45 -0.44 8.61
C LEU A 47 -7.99 -0.88 8.51
N CYS A 48 -7.09 0.01 8.10
CA CYS A 48 -5.67 -0.28 7.96
C CYS A 48 -5.05 -0.72 9.30
N GLU A 49 -5.41 -0.04 10.40
CA GLU A 49 -4.95 -0.41 11.75
C GLU A 49 -5.47 -1.79 12.17
N SER A 50 -6.73 -2.09 11.87
CA SER A 50 -7.33 -3.40 12.17
C SER A 50 -6.64 -4.55 11.41
N LEU A 51 -6.30 -4.32 10.14
CA LEU A 51 -5.57 -5.29 9.30
C LEU A 51 -4.13 -5.46 9.79
N TYR A 52 -3.43 -4.37 10.12
CA TYR A 52 -2.09 -4.44 10.69
C TYR A 52 -2.08 -5.21 12.00
N LYS A 53 -3.04 -4.95 12.89
CA LYS A 53 -3.19 -5.69 14.13
C LYS A 53 -3.41 -7.17 13.88
N LYS A 54 -4.35 -7.53 13.00
CA LYS A 54 -4.66 -8.92 12.66
C LYS A 54 -3.45 -9.68 12.10
N ASN A 55 -2.69 -9.07 11.20
CA ASN A 55 -1.62 -9.75 10.46
C ASN A 55 -0.27 -9.75 11.20
N PHE A 56 -0.08 -8.85 12.17
CA PHE A 56 1.16 -8.72 12.92
C PHE A 56 0.95 -8.88 14.42
N TYR A 57 0.29 -7.94 15.09
CA TYR A 57 0.17 -7.96 16.56
C TYR A 57 -0.54 -9.20 17.10
N ASP A 58 -1.63 -9.65 16.46
CA ASP A 58 -2.42 -10.79 16.94
C ASP A 58 -1.79 -12.15 16.51
N LYS A 59 -0.86 -12.13 15.55
CA LYS A 59 -0.25 -13.33 14.96
C LYS A 59 1.04 -13.76 15.66
N TYR A 60 1.78 -12.82 16.24
CA TYR A 60 3.09 -13.06 16.82
C TYR A 60 3.10 -12.69 18.31
N ASP A 61 3.58 -13.62 19.14
CA ASP A 61 3.89 -13.34 20.54
C ASP A 61 5.24 -12.63 20.67
N GLU A 62 5.28 -11.48 21.35
CA GLU A 62 6.49 -10.65 21.46
C GLU A 62 7.66 -11.38 22.14
N ALA A 63 7.38 -12.16 23.17
CA ALA A 63 8.42 -12.88 23.90
C ALA A 63 9.06 -13.99 23.04
N SER A 64 8.24 -14.66 22.24
CA SER A 64 8.63 -15.80 21.39
C SER A 64 9.22 -15.37 20.04
N TYR A 65 8.80 -14.21 19.50
CA TYR A 65 9.13 -13.76 18.15
C TYR A 65 9.81 -12.37 18.12
N LYS A 66 10.78 -12.16 19.02
CA LYS A 66 11.52 -10.88 19.15
C LYS A 66 12.06 -10.34 17.83
N GLU A 67 12.64 -11.20 16.98
CA GLU A 67 13.15 -10.75 15.68
C GLU A 67 12.06 -10.22 14.74
N VAL A 68 10.86 -10.79 14.77
CA VAL A 68 9.72 -10.31 13.99
C VAL A 68 9.30 -8.94 14.50
N TYR A 69 9.30 -8.77 15.83
CA TYR A 69 9.00 -7.50 16.45
C TYR A 69 10.02 -6.41 16.07
N GLU A 70 11.31 -6.70 16.20
CA GLU A 70 12.39 -5.77 15.88
C GLU A 70 12.40 -5.38 14.40
N LYS A 71 12.26 -6.36 13.49
CA LYS A 71 12.36 -6.12 12.04
C LYS A 71 11.12 -5.43 11.48
N TYR A 72 9.93 -5.75 12.00
CA TYR A 72 8.66 -5.38 11.39
C TYR A 72 7.76 -4.60 12.34
N ILE A 73 7.38 -5.19 13.48
CA ILE A 73 6.27 -4.66 14.30
C ILE A 73 6.62 -3.32 14.96
N ASN A 74 7.84 -3.21 15.49
CA ASN A 74 8.38 -2.00 16.13
C ASN A 74 9.09 -1.07 15.13
N ASN A 75 9.11 -1.45 13.85
CA ASN A 75 9.75 -0.68 12.79
C ASN A 75 8.71 0.24 12.13
N GLU A 76 8.74 1.53 12.47
CA GLU A 76 7.78 2.51 11.96
C GLU A 76 7.80 2.64 10.42
N ASN A 77 8.95 2.44 9.78
CA ASN A 77 9.03 2.45 8.31
C ASN A 77 8.29 1.26 7.70
N PHE A 78 8.42 0.08 8.32
CA PHE A 78 7.67 -1.10 7.90
C PHE A 78 6.17 -0.90 8.14
N LYS A 79 5.79 -0.41 9.31
CA LYS A 79 4.41 -0.10 9.64
C LYS A 79 3.80 0.88 8.64
N ALA A 80 4.49 1.98 8.31
CA ALA A 80 4.03 2.94 7.31
C ALA A 80 3.82 2.29 5.94
N LYS A 81 4.76 1.43 5.50
CA LYS A 81 4.63 0.65 4.25
C LYS A 81 3.42 -0.29 4.28
N ALA A 82 3.22 -1.02 5.37
CA ALA A 82 2.09 -1.94 5.52
C ALA A 82 0.75 -1.18 5.53
N MET A 83 0.68 -0.06 6.25
CA MET A 83 -0.49 0.82 6.29
C MET A 83 -0.82 1.38 4.90
N PHE A 84 0.19 1.74 4.11
CA PHE A 84 0.01 2.12 2.71
C PHE A 84 -0.52 0.96 1.86
N ILE A 85 0.01 -0.26 2.00
CA ILE A 85 -0.50 -1.42 1.26
C ILE A 85 -1.98 -1.66 1.58
N TYR A 86 -2.38 -1.64 2.84
CA TYR A 86 -3.79 -1.79 3.23
C TYR A 86 -4.69 -0.64 2.78
N SER A 87 -4.13 0.55 2.54
CA SER A 87 -4.89 1.69 2.04
C SER A 87 -5.13 1.63 0.53
N VAL A 88 -4.33 0.87 -0.21
CA VAL A 88 -4.39 0.79 -1.69
C VAL A 88 -4.91 -0.54 -2.18
N VAL A 89 -4.61 -1.64 -1.49
CA VAL A 89 -5.01 -3.00 -1.87
C VAL A 89 -6.22 -3.42 -1.06
N ASP A 90 -7.26 -3.88 -1.75
CA ASP A 90 -8.47 -4.39 -1.13
C ASP A 90 -8.27 -5.84 -0.65
N PHE A 91 -8.58 -6.11 0.60
CA PHE A 91 -8.37 -7.42 1.23
C PHE A 91 -9.17 -8.55 0.55
N ASP A 92 -10.45 -8.30 0.23
CA ASP A 92 -11.32 -9.32 -0.36
C ASP A 92 -10.95 -9.57 -1.82
N LYS A 93 -10.61 -8.51 -2.56
CA LYS A 93 -10.12 -8.65 -3.94
C LYS A 93 -8.77 -9.37 -3.98
N TYR A 94 -7.85 -9.03 -3.07
CA TYR A 94 -6.56 -9.71 -2.96
C TYR A 94 -6.71 -11.20 -2.64
N THR A 95 -7.58 -11.54 -1.68
CA THR A 95 -7.85 -12.95 -1.32
C THR A 95 -8.31 -13.75 -2.55
N LYS A 96 -9.30 -13.23 -3.30
CA LYS A 96 -9.78 -13.87 -4.53
C LYS A 96 -8.71 -13.97 -5.61
N PHE A 97 -7.86 -12.96 -5.72
CA PHE A 97 -6.74 -12.96 -6.65
C PHE A 97 -5.76 -14.10 -6.35
N VAL A 98 -5.39 -14.30 -5.08
CA VAL A 98 -4.49 -15.39 -4.65
C VAL A 98 -5.13 -16.76 -4.90
N GLU A 99 -6.43 -16.92 -4.58
CA GLU A 99 -7.17 -18.16 -4.84
C GLU A 99 -7.20 -18.53 -6.33
N SER A 100 -7.27 -17.52 -7.20
CA SER A 100 -7.35 -17.71 -8.66
C SER A 100 -5.97 -17.84 -9.33
N ASN A 101 -4.88 -17.50 -8.63
CA ASN A 101 -3.52 -17.44 -9.18
C ASN A 101 -2.55 -18.16 -8.23
N ALA A 102 -2.61 -19.49 -8.22
CA ALA A 102 -1.77 -20.32 -7.34
C ALA A 102 -0.26 -20.18 -7.61
N GLU A 103 0.13 -19.86 -8.84
CA GLU A 103 1.52 -19.60 -9.23
C GLU A 103 1.60 -18.32 -10.07
N ILE A 104 2.60 -17.49 -9.79
CA ILE A 104 2.92 -16.27 -10.55
C ILE A 104 4.35 -16.42 -11.06
N ALA A 105 4.52 -16.45 -12.39
CA ALA A 105 5.82 -16.73 -13.00
C ALA A 105 6.86 -15.62 -12.74
N ASN A 106 6.45 -14.34 -12.76
CA ASN A 106 7.33 -13.18 -12.60
C ASN A 106 6.80 -12.19 -11.55
N PRO A 107 6.72 -12.55 -10.26
CA PRO A 107 6.07 -11.72 -9.26
C PRO A 107 6.73 -10.33 -9.09
N ASN A 108 8.02 -10.21 -9.37
CA ASN A 108 8.74 -8.94 -9.30
C ASN A 108 8.36 -7.94 -10.42
N GLU A 109 7.70 -8.37 -11.50
CA GLU A 109 7.23 -7.49 -12.58
C GLU A 109 5.87 -6.87 -12.25
N LEU A 110 5.09 -7.54 -11.41
CA LEU A 110 3.79 -7.09 -10.93
C LEU A 110 4.02 -6.01 -9.87
N THR A 111 4.05 -4.75 -10.31
CA THR A 111 4.45 -3.61 -9.48
C THR A 111 3.34 -2.59 -9.24
N LEU A 112 3.37 -2.00 -8.05
CA LEU A 112 2.58 -0.85 -7.62
C LEU A 112 3.56 0.23 -7.16
N ASN A 113 3.64 1.32 -7.92
CA ASN A 113 4.48 2.46 -7.57
C ASN A 113 3.61 3.63 -7.12
N TYR A 114 4.08 4.34 -6.11
CA TYR A 114 3.45 5.53 -5.59
C TYR A 114 4.47 6.64 -5.40
N SER A 115 4.14 7.80 -5.97
CA SER A 115 4.92 9.02 -5.87
C SER A 115 3.99 10.19 -5.50
N VAL A 116 4.56 11.22 -4.89
CA VAL A 116 3.90 12.52 -4.71
C VAL A 116 4.43 13.46 -5.78
N LEU A 117 3.51 14.09 -6.51
CA LEU A 117 3.81 15.19 -7.42
C LEU A 117 3.40 16.51 -6.79
N ASP A 118 4.09 17.59 -7.09
CA ASP A 118 3.64 18.94 -6.74
C ASP A 118 3.41 19.83 -7.96
N SER A 119 2.74 20.97 -7.74
CA SER A 119 2.49 21.98 -8.76
C SER A 119 3.76 22.70 -9.25
N ALA A 120 4.91 22.48 -8.61
CA ALA A 120 6.22 22.99 -9.04
C ALA A 120 6.96 22.01 -9.98
N GLY A 121 6.38 20.84 -10.26
CA GLY A 121 6.95 19.82 -11.15
C GLY A 121 7.92 18.86 -10.45
N VAL A 122 7.96 18.85 -9.11
CA VAL A 122 8.75 17.88 -8.34
C VAL A 122 8.00 16.55 -8.30
N LYS A 123 8.73 15.45 -8.52
CA LYS A 123 8.26 14.07 -8.29
C LYS A 123 9.12 13.44 -7.19
N ILE A 124 8.47 13.01 -6.11
CA ILE A 124 9.11 12.28 -5.02
C ILE A 124 8.58 10.85 -5.02
N ASP A 125 9.45 9.89 -5.30
CA ASP A 125 9.11 8.47 -5.23
C ASP A 125 9.05 8.02 -3.77
N ILE A 126 7.90 7.50 -3.35
CA ILE A 126 7.68 7.07 -1.96
C ILE A 126 7.80 5.54 -1.86
N TYR A 127 7.07 4.82 -2.72
CA TYR A 127 7.06 3.37 -2.72
C TYR A 127 7.21 2.79 -4.13
N ASN A 128 7.99 1.73 -4.23
CA ASN A 128 8.05 0.80 -5.35
C ASN A 128 7.85 -0.59 -4.77
N LEU A 129 6.66 -1.17 -5.01
CA LEU A 129 6.24 -2.42 -4.40
C LEU A 129 6.01 -3.46 -5.48
N SER A 130 6.48 -4.67 -5.26
CA SER A 130 6.10 -5.85 -6.03
C SER A 130 4.90 -6.56 -5.39
N ILE A 131 4.29 -7.53 -6.09
CA ILE A 131 3.30 -8.42 -5.48
C ILE A 131 3.90 -9.19 -4.30
N VAL A 132 5.21 -9.44 -4.27
CA VAL A 132 5.88 -10.09 -3.12
C VAL A 132 5.79 -9.22 -1.86
N ASP A 133 5.99 -7.91 -2.01
CA ASP A 133 5.87 -6.95 -0.90
C ASP A 133 4.43 -6.88 -0.39
N ILE A 134 3.47 -6.87 -1.31
CA ILE A 134 2.03 -6.88 -0.98
C ILE A 134 1.71 -8.18 -0.25
N SER A 135 2.08 -9.33 -0.81
CA SER A 135 1.83 -10.64 -0.23
C SER A 135 2.49 -10.87 1.12
N PHE A 136 3.63 -10.23 1.39
CA PHE A 136 4.27 -10.31 2.70
C PHE A 136 3.44 -9.65 3.81
N VAL A 137 2.65 -8.63 3.47
CA VAL A 137 1.86 -7.86 4.43
C VAL A 137 0.51 -8.52 4.71
N PHE A 138 -0.07 -9.25 3.75
CA PHE A 138 -1.33 -9.98 3.92
C PHE A 138 -1.15 -11.35 4.58
#